data_AF-A0ABC8T0M8-F1
#
_entry.id   AF-A0ABC8T0M8-F1
#
_cell.length_a   1.000
_cell.length_b   1.000
_cell.length_c   1.000
_cell.angle_alpha   90.00
_cell.angle_beta   90.00
_cell.angle_gamma   90.00
#
_symmetry.space_group_name_H-M   'P 1'
#
loop_
_entity.id
_entity.type
_entity.pdbx_description
1 polymer ?
#
loop_
_entity_poly.entity_id
_entity_poly.type
_entity_poly.pdbx_seq_one_letter_code
_entity_poly.pdbx_strand_id
1 'polypeptide(L)'
;MGSKHESPKNATTRRRRSRSSNSHRRFCRPKKSSNTVVNDRTGSSSSVAEKLKALRNLIPAAAENKGEIKGDQLFQETADYILLLRSQVLVLQKLVDFYGSCEGQKAVS
;
A
#
# COMPACT_ATOMS: atom_id res chain seq x y z
N MET A 1 -70.33 -13.94 53.96
CA MET A 1 -71.05 -15.21 53.70
C MET A 1 -70.73 -15.59 52.26
N GLY A 2 -69.74 -16.45 51.98
CA GLY A 2 -69.91 -17.91 51.79
C GLY A 2 -70.71 -18.15 50.49
N SER A 3 -70.21 -18.79 49.42
CA SER A 3 -69.56 -20.11 49.42
C SER A 3 -68.70 -20.34 48.17
N LYS A 4 -67.61 -21.09 48.40
CA LYS A 4 -66.73 -21.69 47.39
C LYS A 4 -67.38 -22.97 46.85
N HIS A 5 -67.06 -23.36 45.62
CA HIS A 5 -67.02 -24.78 45.25
C HIS A 5 -65.74 -25.10 44.47
N GLU A 6 -65.21 -26.28 44.79
CA GLU A 6 -63.87 -26.79 44.56
C GLU A 6 -63.60 -27.36 43.15
N SER A 7 -62.31 -27.54 42.91
CA SER A 7 -61.61 -28.16 41.77
C SER A 7 -61.89 -29.67 41.60
N PRO A 8 -61.29 -30.31 40.57
CA PRO A 8 -60.12 -31.13 40.91
C PRO A 8 -58.93 -31.03 39.94
N LYS A 9 -57.80 -31.37 40.55
CA LYS A 9 -56.43 -31.48 40.04
C LYS A 9 -56.28 -32.77 39.23
N ASN A 10 -55.29 -32.85 38.33
CA ASN A 10 -54.43 -34.02 38.20
C ASN A 10 -53.12 -33.66 37.48
N ALA A 11 -52.02 -33.93 38.16
CA ALA A 11 -50.65 -33.81 37.69
C ALA A 11 -50.19 -35.13 37.06
N THR A 12 -49.41 -35.09 35.97
CA THR A 12 -48.26 -36.00 35.85
C THR A 12 -47.23 -35.51 34.84
N THR A 13 -45.98 -35.63 35.26
CA THR A 13 -44.70 -35.41 34.59
C THR A 13 -44.47 -36.31 33.38
N ARG A 14 -43.86 -35.79 32.31
CA ARG A 14 -42.95 -36.59 31.46
C ARG A 14 -41.93 -35.75 30.69
N ARG A 15 -40.69 -35.79 31.19
CA ARG A 15 -39.46 -35.50 30.42
C ARG A 15 -39.41 -36.39 29.17
N ARG A 16 -39.23 -35.81 27.97
CA ARG A 16 -38.56 -36.41 26.81
C ARG A 16 -37.83 -35.29 26.04
N ARG A 17 -36.53 -35.12 26.28
CA ARG A 17 -35.42 -35.53 25.39
C ARG A 17 -35.44 -34.88 24.00
N SER A 18 -34.46 -33.99 23.81
CA SER A 18 -33.63 -33.78 22.61
C SER A 18 -34.33 -33.77 21.26
N ARG A 19 -34.35 -32.59 20.62
CA ARG A 19 -33.87 -32.44 19.24
C ARG A 19 -33.16 -31.09 19.09
N SER A 20 -31.84 -31.16 19.15
CA SER A 20 -30.94 -30.17 18.55
C SER A 20 -31.41 -29.91 17.12
N SER A 21 -31.93 -28.71 16.85
CA SER A 21 -32.10 -28.22 15.49
C SER A 21 -31.11 -27.08 15.31
N ASN A 22 -30.02 -27.44 14.65
CA ASN A 22 -28.90 -26.64 14.26
C ASN A 22 -29.36 -25.59 13.24
N SER A 23 -30.11 -24.58 13.71
CA SER A 23 -30.60 -23.51 12.85
C SER A 23 -29.55 -22.41 12.73
N HIS A 24 -28.89 -22.44 11.59
CA HIS A 24 -27.93 -21.48 11.06
C HIS A 24 -28.17 -20.02 11.48
N ARG A 25 -27.59 -19.62 12.61
CA ARG A 25 -27.33 -18.20 12.90
C ARG A 25 -26.03 -17.80 12.22
N ARG A 26 -26.07 -17.61 10.90
CA ARG A 26 -25.05 -16.81 10.18
C ARG A 26 -25.29 -15.35 10.53
N PHE A 27 -24.88 -14.93 11.72
CA PHE A 27 -24.73 -13.50 11.98
C PHE A 27 -23.47 -13.00 11.27
N CYS A 28 -23.71 -12.08 10.37
CA CYS A 28 -22.76 -11.42 9.49
C CYS A 28 -21.54 -10.91 10.26
N ARG A 29 -20.34 -11.39 9.91
CA ARG A 29 -19.09 -10.71 10.23
C ARG A 29 -19.00 -9.46 9.33
N PRO A 30 -18.84 -8.24 9.86
CA PRO A 30 -18.50 -7.11 9.03
C PRO A 30 -17.07 -7.30 8.52
N LYS A 31 -16.93 -7.64 7.23
CA LYS A 31 -15.65 -7.50 6.55
C LYS A 31 -15.41 -6.00 6.38
N LYS A 32 -14.37 -5.49 7.04
CA LYS A 32 -13.87 -4.13 6.86
C LYS A 32 -13.23 -4.06 5.46
N SER A 33 -14.04 -3.94 4.42
CA SER A 33 -13.59 -3.67 3.06
C SER A 33 -13.76 -2.19 2.76
N SER A 34 -12.70 -1.44 2.93
CA SER A 34 -12.40 -0.30 2.07
C SER A 34 -11.02 0.18 2.46
N ASN A 35 -10.06 -0.06 1.59
CA ASN A 35 -8.93 0.81 1.30
C ASN A 35 -8.30 0.27 0.01
N THR A 36 -9.09 0.20 -1.05
CA THR A 36 -8.53 0.35 -2.40
C THR A 36 -8.12 1.82 -2.50
N VAL A 37 -6.86 2.10 -2.18
CA VAL A 37 -6.21 3.36 -2.53
C VAL A 37 -6.16 3.38 -4.04
N VAL A 38 -7.22 3.93 -4.65
CA VAL A 38 -7.16 4.41 -6.02
C VAL A 38 -6.10 5.50 -6.04
N ASN A 39 -4.98 5.21 -6.69
CA ASN A 39 -3.95 6.20 -7.01
C ASN A 39 -4.60 7.24 -7.91
N ASP A 40 -5.15 8.27 -7.29
CA ASP A 40 -5.62 9.45 -7.99
C ASP A 40 -4.40 10.22 -8.51
N ARG A 41 -4.12 9.99 -9.79
CA ARG A 41 -3.11 10.71 -10.57
C ARG A 41 -3.68 12.06 -10.98
N THR A 42 -4.06 12.93 -10.05
CA THR A 42 -4.37 14.31 -10.42
C THR A 42 -4.01 15.29 -9.30
N GLY A 43 -3.01 16.14 -9.57
CA GLY A 43 -2.97 17.54 -9.15
C GLY A 43 -3.06 17.89 -7.67
N SER A 44 -2.80 16.96 -6.74
CA SER A 44 -2.85 17.28 -5.32
C SER A 44 -1.62 18.09 -4.92
N SER A 45 -1.83 19.15 -4.14
CA SER A 45 -0.79 19.91 -3.44
C SER A 45 -0.05 18.97 -2.49
N SER A 46 0.87 18.15 -3.03
CA SER A 46 1.59 17.15 -2.26
C SER A 46 2.38 17.87 -1.17
N SER A 47 2.24 17.40 0.07
CA SER A 47 2.91 18.02 1.21
C SER A 47 4.43 18.03 1.00
N VAL A 48 5.14 18.97 1.63
CA VAL A 48 6.61 19.02 1.57
C VAL A 48 7.22 17.69 2.03
N ALA A 49 6.61 17.05 3.04
CA ALA A 49 7.03 15.74 3.52
C ALA A 49 6.93 14.65 2.44
N GLU A 50 5.85 14.63 1.64
CA GLU A 50 5.69 13.70 0.53
C GLU A 50 6.73 13.94 -0.56
N LYS A 51 7.00 15.21 -0.89
CA LYS A 51 8.04 15.57 -1.88
C LYS A 51 9.43 15.13 -1.41
N LEU A 52 9.77 15.36 -0.14
CA LEU A 52 11.06 14.94 0.42
C LEU A 52 11.19 13.42 0.49
N LYS A 53 10.10 12.71 0.83
CA LYS A 53 10.07 11.25 0.80
C LYS A 53 10.24 10.71 -0.62
N ALA A 54 9.57 11.31 -1.59
CA ALA A 54 9.73 10.95 -2.99
C ALA A 54 11.15 11.21 -3.48
N LEU A 55 11.76 12.34 -3.11
CA LEU A 55 13.14 12.67 -3.45
C LEU A 55 14.12 11.64 -2.87
N ARG A 56 13.98 11.27 -1.59
CA ARG A 56 14.81 10.24 -0.96
C ARG A 56 14.77 8.90 -1.71
N ASN A 57 13.61 8.50 -2.21
CA ASN A 57 13.46 7.24 -2.95
C ASN A 57 14.15 7.24 -4.32
N LEU A 58 14.48 8.41 -4.88
CA LEU A 58 15.17 8.55 -6.18
C LEU A 58 16.70 8.49 -6.05
N ILE A 59 17.23 8.67 -4.84
CA ILE A 59 18.66 8.75 -4.56
C ILE A 59 19.12 7.39 -4.05
N PRO A 60 19.98 6.65 -4.77
CA PRO A 60 20.40 5.31 -4.35
C PRO A 60 21.00 5.28 -2.93
N ALA A 61 21.88 6.25 -2.61
CA ALA A 61 22.52 6.36 -1.30
C ALA A 61 21.53 6.68 -0.16
N ALA A 62 20.52 7.51 -0.43
CA ALA A 62 19.51 7.91 0.56
C ALA A 62 18.42 6.83 0.76
N ALA A 63 18.23 5.97 -0.24
CA ALA A 63 17.27 4.87 -0.19
C ALA A 63 17.77 3.68 0.65
N GLU A 64 19.08 3.41 0.66
CA GLU A 64 19.68 2.32 1.44
C GLU A 64 19.75 2.64 2.94
N ASN A 65 19.96 3.91 3.28
CA ASN A 65 19.92 4.38 4.66
C ASN A 65 18.49 4.34 5.17
N LYS A 66 18.09 3.34 5.95
CA LYS A 66 16.73 3.24 6.55
C LYS A 66 16.45 4.27 7.66
N GLY A 67 17.45 5.04 8.08
CA GLY A 67 17.34 6.06 9.12
C GLY A 67 16.60 7.33 8.67
N GLU A 68 16.40 8.25 9.60
CA GLU A 68 15.86 9.59 9.31
C GLU A 68 17.01 10.46 8.74
N ILE A 69 16.98 10.72 7.44
CA ILE A 69 17.99 11.55 6.77
C ILE A 69 17.60 13.01 6.98
N LYS A 70 18.54 13.82 7.47
CA LYS A 70 18.35 15.27 7.61
C LYS A 70 18.24 15.91 6.23
N GLY A 71 17.43 16.97 6.12
CA GLY A 71 17.21 17.69 4.86
C GLY A 71 18.51 18.08 4.16
N ASP A 72 19.46 18.66 4.89
CA ASP A 72 20.73 19.13 4.33
C ASP A 72 21.56 18.00 3.70
N GLN A 73 21.59 16.83 4.34
CA GLN A 73 22.27 15.65 3.80
C GLN A 73 21.56 15.12 2.55
N LEU A 74 20.23 15.07 2.56
CA LEU A 74 19.46 14.65 1.39
C LEU A 74 19.75 15.54 0.18
N PHE A 75 19.85 16.86 0.38
CA PHE A 75 20.18 17.78 -0.70
C PHE A 75 21.61 17.64 -1.19
N GLN A 76 22.57 17.38 -0.30
CA GLN A 76 23.95 17.10 -0.69
C GLN A 76 24.05 15.82 -1.52
N GLU A 77 23.50 14.71 -1.05
CA GLU A 77 23.47 13.45 -1.80
C GLU A 77 22.74 13.60 -3.15
N THR A 78 21.73 14.49 -3.21
CA THR A 78 21.05 14.86 -4.46
C THR A 78 21.96 15.61 -5.42
N ALA A 79 22.71 16.60 -4.94
CA ALA A 79 23.65 17.34 -5.77
C ALA A 79 24.72 16.41 -6.35
N ASP A 80 25.27 15.53 -5.52
CA ASP A 80 26.28 14.55 -5.92
C ASP A 80 25.72 13.58 -6.96
N TYR A 81 24.50 13.08 -6.74
CA TYR A 81 23.87 12.16 -7.68
C TYR A 81 23.53 12.82 -9.03
N ILE A 82 23.07 14.08 -9.03
CA ILE A 82 22.86 14.84 -10.28
C ILE A 82 24.18 15.00 -11.04
N LEU A 83 25.27 15.32 -10.35
CA LEU A 83 26.58 15.47 -10.97
C LEU A 83 27.08 14.15 -11.58
N LEU A 84 26.90 13.04 -10.86
CA LEU A 84 27.23 11.70 -11.34
C LEU A 84 26.46 11.37 -12.62
N LEU A 85 25.13 11.54 -12.62
CA LEU A 85 24.30 11.27 -13.79
C LEU A 85 24.69 12.12 -14.99
N ARG A 86 24.93 13.42 -14.77
CA ARG A 86 25.41 14.32 -15.85
C ARG A 86 26.72 13.83 -16.44
N SER A 87 27.65 13.40 -15.60
CA SER A 87 28.95 12.88 -16.03
C SER A 87 28.80 11.60 -16.84
N GLN A 88 27.95 10.67 -16.39
CA GLN A 88 27.64 9.42 -17.10
C GLN A 88 27.03 9.70 -18.48
N VAL A 89 26.05 10.61 -18.56
CA VAL A 89 25.44 11.02 -19.84
C VAL A 89 26.47 11.64 -20.77
N LEU A 90 27.36 12.49 -20.26
CA LEU A 90 28.41 13.11 -21.07
C LEU A 90 29.39 12.08 -21.63
N VAL A 91 29.81 11.10 -20.84
CA VAL A 91 30.67 10.00 -21.30
C VAL A 91 29.96 9.20 -22.39
N LEU A 92 28.70 8.81 -22.17
CA LEU A 92 27.92 8.07 -23.16
C LEU A 92 27.74 8.86 -24.46
N GLN A 93 27.46 10.15 -24.37
CA GLN A 93 27.37 11.03 -25.54
C GLN A 93 28.69 11.05 -26.32
N LYS A 94 29.83 11.18 -25.64
CA LYS A 94 31.14 11.13 -26.30
C LYS A 94 31.38 9.79 -26.98
N LEU A 95 31.04 8.67 -26.34
CA LEU A 95 31.14 7.36 -26.97
C LEU A 95 30.27 7.28 -28.23
N VAL A 96 29.04 7.78 -28.19
CA VAL A 96 28.18 7.87 -29.38
C VAL A 96 28.80 8.76 -30.45
N ASP A 97 29.38 9.91 -30.11
CA ASP A 97 30.04 10.80 -31.08
C ASP A 97 31.23 10.09 -31.76
N PHE A 98 32.05 9.38 -30.97
CA PHE A 98 33.23 8.66 -31.47
C PHE A 98 32.85 7.47 -32.36
N TYR A 99 31.87 6.66 -31.95
CA TYR A 99 31.52 5.42 -32.66
C TYR A 99 30.41 5.62 -33.70
N GLY A 100 29.49 6.56 -33.50
CA GLY A 100 28.41 6.88 -34.43
C GLY A 100 28.88 7.67 -35.66
N SER A 101 30.01 8.37 -35.57
CA SER A 101 30.62 9.05 -36.74
C SER A 101 31.33 8.09 -37.70
N CYS A 102 31.56 6.83 -37.32
CA CYS A 102 32.21 5.82 -38.17
C CYS A 102 31.30 5.23 -39.26
N GLU A 103 29.98 5.41 -39.18
CA GLU A 103 29.05 4.83 -40.16
C GLU A 103 28.97 5.62 -41.48
N GLY A 104 29.53 6.82 -41.55
CA GLY A 104 29.49 7.68 -42.74
C GLY A 104 30.62 7.50 -43.77
N GLN A 105 31.71 6.78 -43.46
CA GLN A 105 32.89 6.67 -44.34
C GLN A 105 33.00 5.36 -45.14
N LYS A 106 32.07 4.42 -44.98
CA LYS A 106 32.11 3.11 -45.68
C LYS A 106 31.33 3.04 -47.00
N ALA A 107 30.74 4.14 -47.47
CA ALA A 107 29.87 4.14 -48.65
C ALA A 107 30.54 4.62 -49.97
N VAL A 108 31.84 4.93 -49.97
CA VAL A 108 32.55 5.37 -51.19
C VAL A 108 33.96 4.77 -51.24
N SER A 109 34.05 3.49 -51.62
CA SER A 109 35.25 2.87 -52.19
C SER A 109 34.84 1.64 -52.99
#